data_AF-A0A535H8I0-F1
#
_entry.id   AF-A0A535H8I0-F1
#
_cell.length_a   1.000
_cell.length_b   1.000
_cell.length_c   1.000
_cell.angle_alpha   90.00
_cell.angle_beta   90.00
_cell.angle_gamma   90.00
#
_symmetry.space_group_name_H-M   'P 1'
#
loop_
_entity.id
_entity.type
_entity.pdbx_description
1 polymer ?
#
loop_
_entity_poly.entity_id
_entity_poly.type
_entity_poly.pdbx_seq_one_letter_code
_entity_poly.pdbx_strand_id
1 'polypeptide(L)'
;MRDHMARQGYDMWSRAGREIALAFEQTPSPLRAFAEVGPPAPFIHLYALPDDPAYLQAQREFATQSGWFQVERFDGRTHFPSIEAPERVAAAVRHLTRRALAGVPSRPAP
;
A
#
# COMPACT_ATOMS: atom_id res chain seq x y z
N MET A 1 11.69 -12.19 -13.40
CA MET A 1 11.19 -12.55 -12.05
C MET A 1 11.81 -13.84 -11.52
N ARG A 2 11.70 -14.97 -12.25
CA ARG A 2 12.16 -16.30 -11.81
C ARG A 2 13.64 -16.32 -11.39
N ASP A 3 14.53 -15.80 -12.22
CA ASP A 3 15.97 -15.83 -11.94
C ASP A 3 16.40 -14.90 -10.80
N HIS A 4 15.64 -13.84 -10.53
CA HIS A 4 15.93 -12.92 -9.42
C HIS A 4 15.57 -13.53 -8.07
N MET A 5 14.39 -14.16 -7.97
CA MET A 5 13.92 -14.83 -6.75
C MET A 5 14.66 -16.15 -6.51
N ALA A 6 14.98 -16.91 -7.57
CA ALA A 6 15.69 -18.17 -7.47
C ALA A 6 17.14 -18.03 -6.95
N ARG A 7 17.74 -16.84 -7.09
CA ARG A 7 19.08 -16.54 -6.55
C ARG A 7 19.07 -16.18 -5.06
N GLN A 8 17.90 -15.90 -4.48
CA GLN A 8 17.80 -15.56 -3.06
C GLN A 8 17.84 -16.85 -2.21
N GLY A 9 18.83 -16.95 -1.33
CA GLY A 9 19.03 -18.07 -0.42
C GLY A 9 18.38 -17.86 0.96
N TYR A 10 18.68 -18.77 1.88
CA TYR A 10 18.14 -18.78 3.25
C TYR A 10 18.31 -17.44 3.97
N ASP A 11 19.49 -16.82 3.88
CA ASP A 11 19.78 -15.58 4.61
C ASP A 11 18.80 -14.45 4.23
N MET A 12 18.46 -14.34 2.93
CA MET A 12 17.51 -13.32 2.47
C MET A 12 16.08 -13.67 2.89
N TRP A 13 15.64 -14.91 2.67
CA TRP A 13 14.26 -15.31 2.96
C TRP A 13 13.96 -15.33 4.47
N SER A 14 14.88 -15.83 5.28
CA SER A 14 14.74 -15.83 6.75
C SER A 14 14.73 -14.41 7.31
N ARG A 15 15.57 -13.52 6.78
CA ARG A 15 15.54 -12.10 7.13
C ARG A 15 14.19 -11.49 6.77
N ALA A 16 13.69 -11.68 5.55
CA ALA A 16 12.40 -11.13 5.14
C ALA A 16 11.27 -11.56 6.08
N GLY A 17 11.21 -12.85 6.43
CA GLY A 17 10.21 -13.36 7.39
C GLY A 17 10.31 -12.70 8.77
N ARG A 18 11.53 -12.61 9.33
CA ARG A 18 11.74 -11.96 10.63
C ARG A 18 11.36 -10.48 10.61
N GLU A 19 11.82 -9.71 9.62
CA GLU A 19 11.57 -8.26 9.58
C GLU A 19 10.10 -7.94 9.35
N ILE A 20 9.39 -8.72 8.51
CA ILE A 20 7.94 -8.58 8.32
C ILE A 20 7.20 -8.87 9.64
N ALA A 21 7.56 -9.97 10.32
CA ALA A 21 6.94 -10.32 11.60
C ALA A 21 7.13 -9.23 12.66
N LEU A 22 8.37 -8.75 12.83
CA LEU A 22 8.71 -7.66 13.76
C LEU A 22 7.92 -6.38 13.47
N ALA A 23 7.73 -6.02 12.19
CA ALA A 23 6.94 -4.86 11.82
C ALA A 23 5.46 -5.00 12.25
N PHE A 24 4.86 -6.18 12.09
CA PHE A 24 3.49 -6.43 12.52
C PHE A 24 3.35 -6.55 14.05
N GLU A 25 4.38 -6.97 14.77
CA GLU A 25 4.42 -6.93 16.25
C GLU A 25 4.40 -5.49 16.77
N GLN A 26 5.15 -4.59 16.12
CA GLN A 26 5.22 -3.18 16.51
C GLN A 26 3.99 -2.40 16.06
N THR A 27 3.49 -2.67 14.86
CA THR A 27 2.30 -2.00 14.33
C THR A 27 1.43 -3.00 13.57
N PRO A 28 0.35 -3.52 14.21
CA PRO A 28 -0.48 -4.58 13.64
C PRO A 28 -1.20 -4.24 12.32
N SER A 29 -1.18 -2.97 11.92
CA SER A 29 -1.81 -2.51 10.68
C SER A 29 -0.90 -1.49 9.98
N PRO A 30 -0.51 -1.72 8.71
CA PRO A 30 0.23 -0.74 7.92
C PRO A 30 -0.47 0.62 7.85
N LEU A 31 -1.81 0.64 7.79
CA LEU A 31 -2.57 1.89 7.75
C LEU A 31 -2.45 2.69 9.07
N ARG A 32 -2.41 1.99 10.21
CA ARG A 32 -2.14 2.63 11.51
C ARG A 32 -0.71 3.18 11.57
N ALA A 33 0.27 2.40 11.10
CA ALA A 33 1.65 2.86 11.02
C ALA A 33 1.76 4.16 10.21
N PHE A 34 1.15 4.21 9.02
CA PHE A 34 1.19 5.41 8.17
C PHE A 34 0.43 6.61 8.76
N ALA A 35 -0.60 6.39 9.58
CA ALA A 35 -1.30 7.47 10.27
C ALA A 35 -0.47 8.14 11.38
N GLU A 36 0.52 7.42 11.92
CA GLU A 36 1.39 7.91 13.01
C GLU A 36 2.67 8.58 12.50
N VAL A 37 3.04 8.37 11.22
CA VAL A 37 4.29 8.87 10.64
C VAL A 37 4.09 10.25 9.99
N GLY A 38 4.52 11.29 10.70
CA GLY A 38 4.72 12.64 10.15
C GLY A 38 3.44 13.36 9.66
N PRO A 39 3.58 14.51 8.97
CA PRO A 39 2.43 15.18 8.38
C PRO A 39 1.80 14.27 7.30
N PRO A 40 0.47 14.18 7.21
CA PRO A 40 -0.17 13.32 6.23
C PRO A 40 0.21 13.70 4.79
N ALA A 41 0.75 12.75 4.05
CA ALA A 41 1.06 12.86 2.62
C ALA A 41 0.03 12.07 1.80
N PRO A 42 -0.23 12.42 0.52
CA PRO A 42 -1.13 11.63 -0.30
C PRO A 42 -0.59 10.20 -0.38
N PHE A 43 -1.48 9.23 -0.26
CA PHE A 43 -1.16 7.81 -0.30
C PHE A 43 -2.21 7.07 -1.14
N ILE A 44 -1.78 6.15 -2.00
CA ILE A 44 -2.66 5.29 -2.78
C ILE A 44 -2.24 3.83 -2.57
N HIS A 45 -3.15 2.99 -2.05
CA HIS A 45 -3.00 1.54 -2.10
C HIS A 45 -3.70 0.98 -3.33
N LEU A 46 -2.93 0.58 -4.34
CA LEU A 46 -3.42 -0.09 -5.54
C LEU A 46 -3.06 -1.58 -5.48
N TYR A 47 -4.05 -2.46 -5.48
CA TYR A 47 -3.83 -3.90 -5.30
C TYR A 47 -4.84 -4.78 -6.07
N ALA A 48 -4.46 -6.04 -6.30
CA ALA A 48 -5.32 -7.06 -6.91
C ALA A 48 -5.67 -8.22 -5.98
N LEU A 49 -4.88 -8.51 -4.96
CA LEU A 49 -5.14 -9.58 -3.98
C LEU A 49 -4.80 -9.10 -2.56
N PRO A 50 -5.54 -9.56 -1.54
CA PRO A 50 -6.64 -10.52 -1.59
C PRO A 50 -7.92 -9.97 -2.25
N ASP A 51 -8.81 -10.85 -2.72
CA ASP A 51 -10.10 -10.50 -3.33
C ASP A 51 -11.30 -10.52 -2.41
N ASP A 52 -11.05 -10.77 -1.13
CA ASP A 52 -12.02 -10.61 -0.07
C ASP A 52 -12.63 -9.19 -0.07
N PRO A 53 -13.95 -9.06 -0.28
CA PRO A 53 -14.64 -7.78 -0.20
C PRO A 53 -14.47 -7.07 1.15
N ALA A 54 -14.36 -7.82 2.26
CA ALA A 54 -14.16 -7.25 3.59
C ALA A 54 -12.81 -6.53 3.69
N TYR A 55 -11.78 -7.04 3.01
CA TYR A 55 -10.47 -6.41 2.95
C TYR A 55 -10.50 -5.06 2.21
N LEU A 56 -11.28 -4.95 1.12
CA LEU A 56 -11.49 -3.66 0.45
C LEU A 56 -12.32 -2.71 1.31
N GLN A 57 -13.36 -3.23 1.96
CA GLN A 57 -14.29 -2.43 2.75
C GLN A 57 -13.59 -1.75 3.93
N ALA A 58 -12.75 -2.46 4.68
CA ALA A 58 -11.97 -1.90 5.78
C ALA A 58 -11.08 -0.72 5.34
N GLN A 59 -10.52 -0.79 4.13
CA GLN A 59 -9.68 0.29 3.58
C GLN A 59 -10.51 1.48 3.09
N ARG A 60 -11.70 1.23 2.52
CA ARG A 60 -12.64 2.30 2.15
C ARG A 60 -13.11 3.06 3.38
N GLU A 61 -13.41 2.35 4.46
CA GLU A 61 -13.77 2.95 5.75
C GLU A 61 -12.65 3.86 6.27
N PHE A 62 -11.40 3.37 6.25
CA PHE A 62 -10.24 4.18 6.61
C PHE A 62 -10.09 5.43 5.72
N ALA A 63 -10.34 5.31 4.41
CA ALA A 63 -10.30 6.44 3.48
C ALA A 63 -11.33 7.53 3.79
N THR A 64 -12.49 7.19 4.35
CA THR A 64 -13.49 8.21 4.75
C THR A 64 -13.00 9.10 5.89
N GLN A 65 -12.13 8.58 6.75
CA GLN A 65 -11.55 9.27 7.90
C GLN A 65 -10.20 9.94 7.58
N SER A 66 -9.60 9.59 6.44
CA SER A 66 -8.24 9.98 6.07
C SER A 66 -8.19 10.53 4.65
N GLY A 67 -8.46 11.84 4.47
CA GLY A 67 -8.49 12.48 3.14
C GLY A 67 -7.19 12.41 2.33
N TRP A 68 -6.09 12.03 2.99
CA TRP A 68 -4.79 11.76 2.37
C TRP A 68 -4.70 10.36 1.75
N PHE A 69 -5.51 9.40 2.19
CA PHE A 69 -5.49 8.00 1.75
C PHE A 69 -6.54 7.71 0.66
N GLN A 70 -6.14 6.93 -0.33
CA GLN A 70 -7.01 6.35 -1.34
C GLN A 70 -6.71 4.85 -1.48
N VAL A 71 -7.74 4.08 -1.77
CA VAL A 71 -7.62 2.65 -2.07
C VAL A 71 -8.28 2.34 -3.40
N GLU A 72 -7.61 1.52 -4.20
CA GLU A 72 -8.13 1.01 -5.44
C GLU A 72 -7.82 -0.50 -5.54
N ARG A 73 -8.87 -1.31 -5.64
CA ARG A 73 -8.76 -2.71 -6.02
C ARG A 73 -9.02 -2.82 -7.53
N PHE A 74 -8.23 -3.63 -8.22
CA PHE A 74 -8.52 -4.03 -9.59
C PHE A 74 -8.70 -5.55 -9.71
N ASP A 75 -9.36 -5.96 -10.78
CA ASP A 75 -9.54 -7.37 -11.12
C ASP A 75 -8.24 -7.91 -11.71
N GLY A 76 -7.38 -8.44 -10.84
CA GLY A 76 -6.10 -9.06 -11.18
C GLY A 76 -5.95 -10.39 -10.45
N ARG A 77 -5.04 -11.22 -10.96
CA ARG A 77 -4.84 -12.61 -10.54
C ARG A 77 -3.59 -12.80 -9.69
N THR A 78 -2.76 -11.75 -9.53
CA THR A 78 -1.47 -11.84 -8.85
C THR A 78 -1.29 -10.76 -7.79
N HIS A 79 -0.29 -10.96 -6.90
CA HIS A 79 0.17 -9.93 -5.97
C HIS A 79 1.13 -8.92 -6.61
N PHE A 80 1.33 -8.94 -7.94
CA PHE A 80 2.29 -8.09 -8.64
C PHE A 80 1.62 -7.14 -9.66
N PRO A 81 0.90 -6.10 -9.20
CA PRO A 81 0.26 -5.12 -10.08
C PRO A 81 1.22 -4.46 -11.08
N SER A 82 2.48 -4.26 -10.69
CA SER A 82 3.50 -3.67 -11.56
C SER A 82 3.88 -4.55 -12.76
N ILE A 83 3.61 -5.85 -12.70
CA ILE A 83 3.83 -6.80 -13.80
C ILE A 83 2.53 -7.04 -14.55
N GLU A 84 1.44 -7.27 -13.83
CA GLU A 84 0.15 -7.66 -14.42
C GLU A 84 -0.58 -6.48 -15.06
N ALA A 85 -0.52 -5.29 -14.47
CA ALA A 85 -1.21 -4.09 -14.93
C ALA A 85 -0.30 -2.84 -14.86
N PRO A 86 0.85 -2.84 -15.57
CA PRO A 86 1.84 -1.78 -15.48
C PRO A 86 1.28 -0.39 -15.81
N GLU A 87 0.39 -0.30 -16.81
CA GLU A 87 -0.24 0.97 -17.19
C GLU A 87 -1.15 1.54 -16.10
N ARG A 88 -1.83 0.66 -15.35
CA ARG A 88 -2.68 1.05 -14.22
C ARG A 88 -1.84 1.59 -13.07
N VAL A 89 -0.73 0.91 -12.76
CA VAL A 89 0.24 1.38 -11.76
C VAL A 89 0.83 2.71 -12.18
N ALA A 90 1.24 2.87 -13.44
CA ALA A 90 1.79 4.12 -13.95
C ALA A 90 0.77 5.28 -13.87
N ALA A 91 -0.50 5.01 -14.19
CA ALA A 91 -1.58 5.99 -14.04
C ALA A 91 -1.78 6.40 -12.57
N ALA A 92 -1.75 5.45 -11.63
CA ALA A 92 -1.85 5.71 -10.20
C ALA A 92 -0.68 6.55 -9.68
N VAL A 93 0.56 6.26 -10.10
CA VAL A 93 1.75 7.06 -9.74
C VAL A 93 1.64 8.49 -10.27
N ARG A 94 1.18 8.67 -11.52
CA ARG A 94 0.93 10.01 -12.08
C ARG A 94 -0.16 10.76 -11.30
N HIS A 95 -1.21 10.06 -10.88
CA HIS A 95 -2.27 10.65 -10.04
C HIS A 95 -1.73 11.07 -8.67
N LEU A 96 -0.98 10.20 -7.99
CA LEU A 96 -0.34 10.49 -6.71
C LEU A 96 0.55 11.73 -6.78
N THR A 97 1.39 11.81 -7.82
CA THR A 97 2.31 12.94 -8.03
C THR A 97 1.55 14.25 -8.19
N ARG A 98 0.47 14.26 -8.99
CA ARG A 98 -0.39 15.46 -9.12
C ARG A 98 -1.00 15.88 -7.79
N ARG A 99 -1.46 14.92 -6.96
CA ARG A 99 -1.99 15.22 -5.61
C ARG A 99 -0.92 15.79 -4.69
N ALA A 100 0.28 15.24 -4.72
CA ALA A 100 1.39 15.72 -3.89
C ALA A 100 1.77 17.17 -4.25
N LEU A 101 1.79 17.50 -5.54
CA LEU A 101 2.07 18.86 -6.01
C LEU A 101 0.94 19.86 -5.70
N ALA A 102 -0.31 19.39 -5.62
CA ALA A 102 -1.46 20.23 -5.25
C ALA A 102 -1.59 20.47 -3.73
N GLY A 103 -0.85 19.72 -2.91
CA GLY A 103 -0.97 19.74 -1.44
C GLY A 103 -2.07 18.81 -0.91
N VAL A 104 -1.94 18.39 0.35
CA VAL A 104 -2.94 17.60 1.08
C VAL A 104 -3.79 18.55 1.92
N PRO A 105 -5.13 18.41 1.94
CA PRO A 105 -5.97 19.14 2.89
C PRO A 105 -5.47 18.87 4.32
N SER A 106 -5.11 19.92 5.05
CA SER A 106 -4.73 19.84 6.45
C SER A 106 -5.83 19.15 7.27
N ARG A 107 -5.43 18.25 8.17
CA ARG A 107 -6.35 17.61 9.13
C ARG A 107 -7.15 18.71 9.86
N PRO A 108 -8.49 18.62 10.00
CA PRO A 108 -9.17 19.48 10.97
C PRO A 108 -8.55 19.21 12.35
N ALA A 109 -8.22 20.28 13.06
CA ALA A 109 -7.80 20.17 14.46
C ALA A 109 -8.91 19.48 15.27
N PRO A 110 -8.56 18.70 16.31
CA PRO A 110 -9.54 18.05 17.17
C PRO A 110 -10.52 19.05 17.81
#